data_AF-A0A196N3W5-F1
#
_entry.id   AF-A0A196N3W5-F1
#
_cell.length_a   1.000
_cell.length_b   1.000
_cell.length_c   1.000
_cell.angle_alpha   90.00
_cell.angle_beta   90.00
_cell.angle_gamma   90.00
#
_symmetry.space_group_name_H-M   'P 1'
#
loop_
_entity.id
_entity.type
_entity.pdbx_description
1 polymer ?
#
loop_
_entity_poly.entity_id
_entity_poly.type
_entity_poly.pdbx_seq_one_letter_code
_entity_poly.pdbx_strand_id
1 'polypeptide(L)' 'MSSPPRLTPTQMQVLRCVHSGLLNKQIAYELGMAEATVKVHMTAVMRKLNVRNRTQAAIAAGQFGWLHS' A
#
# COMPACT_ATOMS: atom_id res chain seq x y z
N MET A 1 -16.67 11.12 -10.47
CA MET A 1 -15.65 10.19 -9.92
C MET A 1 -14.64 11.04 -9.15
N SER A 2 -14.47 10.80 -7.85
CA SER A 2 -13.48 11.54 -7.05
C SER A 2 -12.07 11.14 -7.48
N SER A 3 -11.17 12.11 -7.63
CA SER A 3 -9.78 11.85 -8.02
C SER A 3 -9.11 10.87 -7.06
N PRO A 4 -8.30 9.91 -7.55
CA PRO A 4 -7.62 8.94 -6.70
C PRO A 4 -6.64 9.66 -5.74
N PRO A 5 -6.56 9.23 -4.47
CA PRO A 5 -5.67 9.86 -3.50
C PRO A 5 -4.21 9.71 -3.90
N ARG A 6 -3.43 10.79 -3.83
CA ARG A 6 -2.01 10.77 -4.25
C ARG A 6 -1.14 10.05 -3.21
N LEU A 7 -0.65 8.86 -3.57
CA LEU A 7 0.37 8.15 -2.80
C LEU A 7 1.77 8.60 -3.22
N THR A 8 2.71 8.59 -2.27
CA THR A 8 4.14 8.76 -2.63
C THR A 8 4.66 7.51 -3.36
N PRO A 9 5.80 7.59 -4.08
CA PRO A 9 6.37 6.41 -4.76
C PRO A 9 6.56 5.21 -3.83
N THR A 10 7.08 5.42 -2.61
CA THR A 10 7.26 4.35 -1.61
C THR A 10 5.93 3.81 -1.09
N GLN A 11 4.93 4.68 -0.84
CA GLN A 11 3.59 4.24 -0.45
C GLN A 11 2.93 3.38 -1.54
N MET A 12 3.16 3.72 -2.81
CA MET A 12 2.70 2.94 -3.95
C MET A 12 3.40 1.57 -4.03
N GLN A 13 4.72 1.51 -3.83
CA GLN A 13 5.46 0.24 -3.78
C GLN A 13 4.94 -0.66 -2.66
N VAL A 14 4.77 -0.13 -1.44
CA VAL A 14 4.20 -0.87 -0.31
C VAL A 14 2.80 -1.36 -0.64
N LEU A 15 1.94 -0.52 -1.23
CA LEU A 15 0.58 -0.92 -1.60
C LEU A 15 0.55 -2.03 -2.66
N ARG A 16 1.45 -1.99 -3.66
CA ARG A 16 1.61 -3.07 -4.65
C ARG A 16 1.95 -4.39 -3.98
N CYS A 17 2.93 -4.39 -3.08
CA CYS A 17 3.30 -5.62 -2.37
C CYS A 17 2.15 -6.14 -1.49
N VAL A 18 1.41 -5.24 -0.83
CA VAL A 18 0.22 -5.62 -0.05
C VAL A 18 -0.86 -6.22 -0.93
N HIS A 19 -1.08 -5.68 -2.13
CA HIS A 19 -2.00 -6.25 -3.11
C HIS A 19 -1.57 -7.67 -3.55
N SER A 20 -0.26 -7.90 -3.72
CA SER A 20 0.30 -9.23 -4.00
C SER A 20 0.31 -10.18 -2.79
N GLY A 21 -0.29 -9.80 -1.65
CA GLY A 21 -0.41 -10.66 -0.47
C GLY A 21 0.80 -10.71 0.46
N LEU A 22 1.84 -9.90 0.22
CA LEU A 22 3.07 -9.93 1.01
C LEU A 22 2.85 -9.42 2.44
N LEU A 23 3.45 -10.10 3.42
CA LEU A 23 3.49 -9.67 4.83
C LEU A 23 4.48 -8.52 5.02
N ASN A 24 4.33 -7.70 6.07
CA ASN A 24 5.22 -6.54 6.29
C ASN A 24 6.70 -6.92 6.33
N LYS A 25 7.03 -8.09 6.91
CA LYS A 25 8.39 -8.63 6.94
C LYS A 25 8.93 -8.97 5.54
N GLN A 26 8.08 -9.50 4.66
CA GLN A 26 8.45 -9.77 3.27
C GLN A 26 8.60 -8.46 2.49
N ILE A 27 7.68 -7.51 2.66
CA ILE A 27 7.79 -6.17 2.04
C ILE A 27 9.07 -5.46 2.46
N ALA A 28 9.42 -5.54 3.75
CA ALA A 28 10.66 -5.00 4.31
C ALA A 28 11.89 -5.57 3.60
N TYR A 29 11.90 -6.90 3.39
CA TYR A 29 12.94 -7.58 2.63
C TYR A 29 12.98 -7.13 1.15
N GLU A 30 11.84 -7.17 0.46
CA GLU A 30 11.73 -6.81 -0.97
C GLU A 30 12.15 -5.36 -1.27
N LEU A 31 11.83 -4.43 -0.36
CA LEU A 31 12.08 -3.01 -0.55
C LEU A 31 13.32 -2.49 0.20
N GLY A 32 14.11 -3.38 0.81
CA GLY A 32 15.34 -3.02 1.53
C GLY A 32 15.11 -2.04 2.69
N MET A 33 14.01 -2.18 3.43
CA MET A 33 13.64 -1.27 4.52
C MET A 33 13.31 -2.02 5.82
N ALA A 34 13.28 -1.32 6.95
CA ALA A 34 12.86 -1.91 8.22
C ALA A 34 11.34 -2.22 8.24
N GLU A 35 10.92 -3.29 8.92
CA GLU A 35 9.49 -3.63 9.06
C GLU A 35 8.68 -2.51 9.73
N ALA A 36 9.27 -1.79 10.68
CA ALA A 36 8.65 -0.62 11.29
C ALA A 36 8.36 0.49 10.25
N THR A 37 9.27 0.71 9.30
CA THR A 37 9.08 1.66 8.19
C THR A 37 7.93 1.25 7.28
N VAL A 38 7.80 -0.05 6.97
CA VAL A 38 6.64 -0.59 6.24
C VAL A 38 5.34 -0.27 6.98
N LYS A 39 5.29 -0.46 8.30
CA LYS A 39 4.09 -0.15 9.13
C LYS A 39 3.71 1.33 9.07
N VAL A 40 4.70 2.23 9.08
CA VAL A 40 4.48 3.68 8.92
C VAL A 40 3.86 3.99 7.55
N HIS A 41 4.44 3.47 6.46
CA HIS A 41 3.89 3.65 5.13
C HIS A 41 2.48 3.05 5.00
N MET A 42 2.25 1.85 5.55
CA MET A 42 0.94 1.19 5.54
C MET A 42 -0.12 2.03 6.25
N THR A 43 0.21 2.60 7.41
CA THR A 43 -0.69 3.50 8.16
C THR A 43 -1.03 4.74 7.33
N ALA A 44 -0.04 5.35 6.69
CA ALA A 44 -0.26 6.52 5.84
C ALA A 44 -1.10 6.18 4.59
N VAL A 45 -0.88 5.01 3.97
CA VAL A 45 -1.71 4.50 2.86
C VAL A 45 -3.16 4.34 3.31
N MET A 46 -3.41 3.62 4.40
CA MET A 46 -4.79 3.39 4.87
C MET A 46 -5.53 4.70 5.18
N ARG A 47 -4.84 5.68 5.77
CA ARG A 47 -5.40 7.03 5.99
C ARG A 47 -5.76 7.73 4.68
N LYS A 48 -4.89 7.69 3.67
CA LYS A 48 -5.15 8.31 2.36
C LYS A 48 -6.26 7.62 1.57
N LEU A 49 -6.41 6.32 1.72
CA LEU A 49 -7.48 5.54 1.09
C LEU A 49 -8.79 5.57 1.88
N ASN A 50 -8.79 6.16 3.09
CA ASN A 50 -9.91 6.13 4.03
C ASN A 50 -10.41 4.70 4.34
N VAL A 51 -9.47 3.77 4.56
CA VAL A 51 -9.75 2.37 4.90
C VAL A 51 -9.22 2.01 6.28
N ARG A 52 -9.78 0.97 6.89
CA ARG A 52 -9.50 0.58 8.29
C ARG A 52 -8.48 -0.53 8.43
N ASN A 53 -8.25 -1.31 7.38
CA ASN A 53 -7.32 -2.44 7.42
C ASN A 53 -6.63 -2.66 6.08
N ARG A 54 -5.58 -3.50 6.12
CA ARG A 54 -4.77 -3.82 4.96
C ARG A 54 -5.53 -4.54 3.85
N THR A 55 -6.52 -5.37 4.20
CA THR A 55 -7.33 -6.09 3.21
C THR A 55 -8.14 -5.10 2.39
N GLN A 56 -8.76 -4.12 3.04
CA GLN A 56 -9.46 -3.03 2.36
C GLN A 56 -8.50 -2.20 1.48
N ALA A 57 -7.26 -1.95 1.94
CA ALA A 57 -6.25 -1.28 1.13
C ALA A 57 -5.88 -2.09 -0.12
N ALA A 58 -5.69 -3.41 0.01
CA ALA A 58 -5.38 -4.31 -1.12
C ALA A 58 -6.50 -4.33 -2.16
N ILE A 59 -7.76 -4.30 -1.73
CA ILE A 59 -8.94 -4.23 -2.61
C ILE A 59 -9.00 -2.86 -3.30
N ALA A 60 -8.81 -1.77 -2.55
CA ALA A 60 -8.87 -0.40 -3.08
C ALA A 60 -7.80 -0.14 -4.15
N ALA A 61 -6.62 -0.78 -4.05
CA ALA A 61 -5.57 -0.65 -5.06
C ALA A 61 -6.02 -1.06 -6.47
N GLY A 62 -6.90 -2.07 -6.59
CA GLY A 62 -7.46 -2.50 -7.88
C GLY A 62 -8.48 -1.52 -8.45
N GLN A 63 -9.23 -0.83 -7.58
CA GLN A 63 -10.30 0.10 -7.99
C GLN A 63 -9.76 1.38 -8.64
N PHE A 64 -8.56 1.81 -8.27
CA PHE A 64 -7.93 3.02 -8.82
C PHE A 64 -7.06 2.74 -10.06
N GLY A 65 -6.98 1.49 -10.51
CA GLY A 65 -6.17 1.10 -11.66
C GLY A 65 -4.66 1.19 -11.46
N TRP A 66 -4.17 1.35 -10.23
CA TRP A 66 -2.74 1.48 -9.90
C TRP A 66 -1.90 0.22 -10.10
N LEU A 67 -2.57 -0.88 -10.45
CA LEU A 67 -2.00 -2.22 -10.53
C LEU A 67 -1.96 -2.78 -11.95
N HIS A 68 -2.48 -2.03 -12.92
CA HIS A 68 -2.35 -2.38 -14.34
C HIS A 68 -1.06 -1.72 -14.85
N SER A 69 -0.12 -2.53 -15.31
CA SER A 69 1.08 -2.15 -16.08
C SER A 69 1.00 -2.82 -17.44
#